data_AF-A0A3B8XZM3-F1
#
_entry.id   AF-A0A3B8XZM3-F1
#
_cell.length_a   1.000
_cell.length_b   1.000
_cell.length_c   1.000
_cell.angle_alpha   90.00
_cell.angle_beta   90.00
_cell.angle_gamma   90.00
#
_symmetry.space_group_name_H-M   'P 1'
#
loop_
_entity.id
_entity.type
_entity.pdbx_description
1 polymer ?
#
loop_
_entity_poly.entity_id
_entity_poly.type
_entity_poly.pdbx_seq_one_letter_code
_entity_poly.pdbx_strand_id
1 'polypeptide(L)' 'MSDLPTYVLERTFNAPRHLVWRTWTEPALLARWYGPNVETIIHKLDVRPGGLWLNEMKMGERSGYQKAE' A
#
# COMPACT_ATOMS: atom_id res chain seq x y z
N MET A 1 -7.55 -19.47 -21.72
CA MET A 1 -7.12 -18.45 -20.74
C MET A 1 -6.36 -19.22 -19.67
N SER A 2 -5.07 -18.96 -19.46
CA SER A 2 -4.33 -19.66 -18.41
C SER A 2 -4.82 -19.15 -17.06
N ASP A 3 -5.31 -20.04 -16.21
CA ASP A 3 -5.62 -19.69 -14.82
C ASP A 3 -4.34 -19.19 -14.15
N LEU A 4 -4.30 -17.90 -13.83
CA LEU A 4 -3.19 -17.32 -13.08
C LEU A 4 -3.26 -17.81 -11.64
N PRO A 5 -2.12 -18.10 -11.00
CA PRO A 5 -2.11 -18.47 -9.59
C PRO A 5 -2.73 -17.36 -8.74
N THR A 6 -3.64 -17.74 -7.84
CA THR A 6 -4.28 -16.83 -6.89
C THR A 6 -3.62 -16.97 -5.52
N TYR A 7 -3.37 -15.84 -4.86
CA TYR A 7 -2.89 -15.78 -3.49
C TYR A 7 -3.90 -15.04 -2.61
N VAL A 8 -4.26 -15.63 -1.46
CA VAL A 8 -5.19 -15.05 -0.48
C VAL A 8 -4.46 -14.84 0.84
N LEU A 9 -4.58 -13.64 1.41
CA LEU A 9 -4.02 -13.28 2.71
C LEU A 9 -5.13 -12.81 3.66
N GLU A 10 -5.29 -13.51 4.78
CA GLU A 10 -6.23 -13.15 5.83
C GLU A 10 -5.48 -12.75 7.11
N ARG A 11 -5.90 -11.65 7.74
CA ARG A 11 -5.36 -11.17 9.02
C ARG A 11 -6.47 -10.59 9.88
N THR A 12 -6.44 -10.90 11.17
CA THR A 12 -7.38 -10.36 12.16
C THR A 12 -6.70 -9.25 12.96
N PHE A 13 -7.35 -8.10 13.04
CA PHE A 13 -6.90 -6.96 13.84
C PHE A 13 -7.85 -6.72 15.00
N ASN A 14 -7.31 -6.55 16.22
CA ASN A 14 -8.08 -6.06 17.36
C ASN A 14 -8.28 -4.55 17.26
N ALA A 15 -9.03 -4.11 16.25
CA ALA A 15 -9.30 -2.71 15.98
C ALA A 15 -10.66 -2.53 15.27
N PRO A 16 -11.35 -1.40 15.48
CA PRO A 16 -12.54 -1.07 14.70
C PRO A 16 -12.25 -1.00 13.20
N ARG A 17 -13.19 -1.48 12.38
CA ARG A 17 -13.09 -1.51 10.90
C ARG A 17 -12.67 -0.17 10.28
N HIS A 18 -13.22 0.94 10.80
CA HIS A 18 -12.93 2.26 10.25
C HIS A 18 -11.46 2.67 10.42
N LEU A 19 -10.79 2.26 11.50
CA LEU A 19 -9.37 2.53 11.69
C LEU A 19 -8.51 1.69 10.73
N VAL A 20 -8.87 0.42 10.52
CA VAL A 20 -8.21 -0.44 9.53
C VAL A 20 -8.34 0.20 8.14
N TRP A 21 -9.53 0.66 7.76
CA TRP A 21 -9.74 1.36 6.49
C TRP A 21 -8.85 2.60 6.35
N ARG A 22 -8.80 3.45 7.38
CA ARG A 22 -7.94 4.66 7.38
C ARG A 22 -6.47 4.32 7.12
N THR A 23 -5.95 3.22 7.67
CA THR A 23 -4.55 2.80 7.42
C THR A 23 -4.25 2.40 5.98
N TRP A 24 -5.28 2.12 5.19
CA TRP A 24 -5.17 1.83 3.75
C TRP A 24 -5.44 3.06 2.87
N THR A 25 -6.20 4.04 3.37
CA THR A 25 -6.66 5.17 2.55
C THR A 25 -6.02 6.50 2.86
N GLU A 26 -5.36 6.64 4.02
CA GLU A 26 -4.66 7.86 4.41
C GLU A 26 -3.15 7.70 4.15
N PRO A 27 -2.54 8.53 3.29
CA PRO A 27 -1.15 8.35 2.87
C PRO A 27 -0.17 8.40 4.06
N ALA A 28 -0.43 9.28 5.03
CA ALA A 28 0.39 9.42 6.23
C ALA A 28 0.33 8.21 7.19
N LEU A 29 -0.75 7.41 7.13
CA LEU A 29 -0.87 6.17 7.90
C LEU A 29 -0.28 4.99 7.11
N LEU A 30 -0.57 4.91 5.81
CA LEU A 30 -0.10 3.83 4.94
C LEU A 30 1.44 3.78 4.86
N ALA A 31 2.09 4.94 4.77
CA ALA A 31 3.55 5.08 4.76
C ALA A 31 4.25 4.43 5.97
N ARG A 32 3.53 4.26 7.10
CA ARG A 32 4.12 3.74 8.34
C ARG A 32 4.32 2.22 8.35
N TRP A 33 3.66 1.49 7.46
CA TRP A 33 3.60 0.02 7.58
C TRP A 33 3.64 -0.74 6.25
N TYR A 34 3.40 -0.08 5.10
CA TYR A 34 3.22 -0.76 3.82
C TYR A 34 4.46 -1.53 3.33
N GLY A 35 5.64 -0.89 3.36
CA GLY A 35 6.89 -1.52 2.92
C GLY A 35 7.50 -2.48 3.96
N PRO A 36 8.03 -3.63 3.55
CA PRO A 36 8.62 -4.61 4.47
C PRO A 36 9.96 -4.13 5.01
N ASN A 37 9.99 -3.60 6.24
CA ASN A 37 11.19 -3.11 6.93
C ASN A 37 11.97 -2.02 6.14
N VAL A 38 11.25 -1.19 5.39
CA VAL A 38 11.82 -0.12 4.56
C VAL A 38 11.03 1.16 4.74
N GLU A 39 11.69 2.31 4.58
CA GLU A 39 10.98 3.59 4.53
C GLU A 39 10.09 3.60 3.29
N THR A 40 8.80 3.88 3.50
CA THR A 40 7.82 4.01 2.41
C THR A 40 7.36 5.45 2.32
N ILE A 41 7.40 6.02 1.12
CA ILE A 41 6.90 7.36 0.83
C ILE A 41 5.70 7.20 -0.12
N ILE A 42 4.58 7.81 0.26
CA ILE A 42 3.37 7.85 -0.56
C ILE A 42 3.31 9.23 -1.22
N HIS A 43 3.72 9.31 -2.49
CA HIS A 43 3.74 10.54 -3.27
C HIS A 43 2.33 10.97 -3.69
N LYS A 44 1.48 10.00 -4.04
CA LYS A 44 0.09 10.22 -4.42
C LYS A 44 -0.75 8.97 -4.11
N LEU A 45 -1.91 9.18 -3.52
CA LEU A 45 -2.88 8.13 -3.21
C LEU A 45 -4.29 8.66 -3.46
N ASP A 46 -4.84 8.40 -4.64
CA ASP A 46 -6.24 8.71 -4.96
C ASP A 46 -7.09 7.45 -4.82
N VAL A 47 -7.77 7.29 -3.68
CA VAL A 47 -8.61 6.11 -3.40
C VAL A 47 -9.97 6.21 -4.06
N ARG A 48 -9.99 6.02 -5.38
CA ARG A 48 -11.18 5.97 -6.23
C ARG A 48 -10.89 5.15 -7.49
N PRO A 49 -11.92 4.64 -8.19
CA PRO A 49 -11.72 4.01 -9.49
C PRO A 49 -10.97 4.93 -10.46
N GLY A 50 -9.93 4.41 -11.12
CA GLY A 50 -9.04 5.17 -12.01
C GLY A 50 -8.14 6.20 -11.29
N GLY A 51 -7.99 6.07 -9.97
CA GLY A 51 -7.16 6.96 -9.17
C GLY A 51 -5.68 6.62 -9.25
N LEU A 52 -4.84 7.66 -9.27
CA LEU A 52 -3.39 7.51 -9.32
C LEU A 52 -2.82 7.04 -7.98
N TRP A 53 -2.00 6.00 -8.06
CA TRP A 53 -1.11 5.51 -7.00
C TRP A 53 0.33 5.77 -7.39
N LEU A 54 1.06 6.52 -6.55
CA LEU A 54 2.51 6.70 -6.66
C LEU A 54 3.14 6.43 -5.30
N ASN A 55 3.99 5.41 -5.23
CA ASN A 55 4.77 5.10 -4.04
C ASN A 55 6.27 5.03 -4.36
N GLU A 56 7.04 5.12 -3.30
CA GLU A 56 8.47 4.84 -3.27
C GLU A 56 8.78 4.00 -2.02
N MET A 57 9.57 2.94 -2.19
CA MET A 57 10.19 2.20 -1.10
C MET A 57 11.69 2.43 -1.16
N LYS A 58 12.29 2.87 -0.06
CA LYS A 58 13.74 3.10 0.03
C LYS A 58 14.44 1.90 0.66
N MET A 59 15.36 1.29 -0.10
CA MET A 59 16.18 0.16 0.30
C MET A 59 17.65 0.59 0.37
N GLY A 60 17.98 1.36 1.41
CA GLY A 60 19.31 2.00 1.55
C GLY A 60 19.46 3.15 0.54
N GLU A 61 20.51 3.11 -0.27
CA GLU A 61 20.75 4.12 -1.32
C GLU A 61 19.85 3.95 -2.56
N ARG A 62 19.08 2.85 -2.64
CA ARG A 62 18.21 2.56 -3.79
C ARG A 62 16.76 2.86 -3.44
N SER A 63 16.00 3.27 -4.46
CA SER A 63 14.55 3.45 -4.36
C SER A 63 13.83 2.61 -5.40
N GLY A 64 12.82 1.86 -4.97
CA GLY A 64 11.84 1.23 -5.85
C GLY A 64 10.62 2.13 -6.00
N TYR A 65 10.30 2.53 -7.22
CA TYR A 65 9.14 3.38 -7.52
C TYR A 65 8.02 2.55 -8.13
N GLN A 66 6.79 2.72 -7.64
CA GLN A 66 5.61 2.11 -8.22
C GLN A 66 4.63 3.18 -8.68
N LYS A 67 4.08 2.97 -9.88
CA LYS A 67 2.97 3.74 -10.44
C LYS A 67 1.85 2.79 -10.87
N ALA A 68 0.61 3.13 -10.51
CA ALA A 68 -0.60 2.49 -11.02
C ALA A 68 -1.70 3.53 -11.28
N GLU A 69 -2.52 3.29 -12.30
CA GLU A 69 -3.63 4.14 -12.76
C GLU A 69 -4.92 3.31 -12.92
#